data_AF-A0A3N5NSK3-F1
#
_entry.id   AF-A0A3N5NSK3-F1
#
_cell.length_a   1.000
_cell.length_b   1.000
_cell.length_c   1.000
_cell.angle_alpha   90.00
_cell.angle_beta   90.00
_cell.angle_gamma   90.00
#
_symmetry.space_group_name_H-M   'P 1'
#
loop_
_entity.id
_entity.type
_entity.pdbx_description
1 polymer ?
#
loop_
_entity_poly.entity_id
_entity_poly.type
_entity_poly.pdbx_seq_one_letter_code
_entity_poly.pdbx_strand_id
1 'polypeptide(L)'
;MVNRSERISRRIFFASMIFTGMQLMAGPPDSVNWELKWNEEFDGEVLDPAWWTIGQEWTQNDCNYPSADSINGKPLADVSGGTLKLMGWDEPSGGKSYTGALIKTRQSGSNPALFNFHYGYLEARVKRTAVGEGFHINCYTYAYNENSLSSSSIGGHTWPSEIDFAETLSRESYRTRILNALHIDKGTGHISDEHWNDGIDWSQWHTYGFHWKESGYVDFYIDGKL
;
A
#
# COMPACT_ATOMS: atom_id res chain seq x y z
N MET A 1 79.08 12.50 -10.71
CA MET A 1 78.66 13.74 -10.05
C MET A 1 77.17 13.94 -10.36
N VAL A 2 76.36 14.08 -9.31
CA VAL A 2 74.92 14.42 -9.28
C VAL A 2 73.93 13.42 -9.89
N ASN A 3 73.36 12.63 -8.97
CA ASN A 3 72.07 11.95 -9.06
C ASN A 3 70.95 13.01 -8.93
N ARG A 4 69.94 13.02 -9.80
CA ARG A 4 68.69 13.77 -9.57
C ARG A 4 67.49 12.83 -9.55
N SER A 5 66.81 12.91 -8.43
CA SER A 5 65.58 12.23 -8.04
C SER A 5 64.38 12.64 -8.89
N GLU A 6 63.57 11.67 -9.31
CA GLU A 6 62.15 11.91 -9.56
C GLU A 6 61.33 11.33 -8.41
N ARG A 7 60.74 12.23 -7.63
CA ARG A 7 59.61 11.96 -6.74
C ARG A 7 58.35 12.00 -7.61
N ILE A 8 57.57 10.93 -7.64
CA ILE A 8 56.14 11.02 -7.96
C ILE A 8 55.35 10.33 -6.85
N SER A 9 54.42 11.12 -6.33
CA SER A 9 53.56 10.95 -5.18
C SER A 9 52.65 9.72 -5.25
N ARG A 10 52.68 8.87 -4.22
CA ARG A 10 51.59 7.95 -3.92
C ARG A 10 50.39 8.75 -3.41
N ARG A 11 49.34 8.88 -4.23
CA ARG A 11 48.01 9.31 -3.75
C ARG A 11 47.33 8.07 -3.15
N ILE A 12 47.23 8.03 -1.83
CA ILE A 12 46.41 7.07 -1.11
C ILE A 12 44.96 7.57 -1.25
N PHE A 13 44.15 6.88 -2.03
CA PHE A 13 42.70 7.04 -1.99
C PHE A 13 42.17 6.27 -0.78
N PHE A 14 41.65 6.98 0.22
CA PHE A 14 40.71 6.39 1.17
C PHE A 14 39.35 6.33 0.46
N ALA A 15 38.97 5.14 0.01
CA ALA A 15 37.58 4.85 -0.32
C ALA A 15 36.82 4.80 1.01
N SER A 16 36.09 5.87 1.33
CA SER A 16 35.10 5.84 2.38
C SER A 16 33.95 4.96 1.89
N MET A 17 33.93 3.69 2.29
CA MET A 17 32.75 2.83 2.15
C MET A 17 31.70 3.36 3.12
N ILE A 18 30.79 4.18 2.61
CA ILE A 18 29.52 4.42 3.27
C ILE A 18 28.74 3.11 3.15
N PHE A 19 28.76 2.29 4.19
CA PHE A 19 27.72 1.28 4.40
C PHE A 19 26.44 2.05 4.74
N THR A 20 25.72 2.52 3.72
CA THR A 20 24.27 2.71 3.86
C THR A 20 23.74 1.32 4.16
N GLY A 21 23.31 1.10 5.39
CA GLY A 21 22.73 -0.17 5.80
C GLY A 21 21.65 -0.57 4.81
N MET A 22 21.90 -1.64 4.05
CA MET A 22 20.82 -2.38 3.41
C MET A 22 19.97 -2.90 4.56
N GLN A 23 18.93 -2.15 4.90
CA GLN A 23 17.83 -2.69 5.66
C GLN A 23 17.30 -3.81 4.78
N LEU A 24 17.60 -5.06 5.16
CA LEU A 24 17.09 -6.24 4.47
C LEU A 24 15.59 -6.04 4.36
N MET A 25 15.10 -5.84 3.13
CA MET A 25 13.68 -5.88 2.86
C MET A 25 13.23 -7.25 3.32
N ALA A 26 12.32 -7.29 4.29
CA ALA A 26 11.69 -8.54 4.63
C ALA A 26 10.95 -9.01 3.39
N GLY A 27 11.32 -10.19 2.88
CA GLY A 27 10.66 -10.81 1.75
C GLY A 27 9.49 -11.68 2.20
N PRO A 28 8.83 -12.35 1.24
CA PRO A 28 7.76 -13.28 1.55
C PRO A 28 8.28 -14.43 2.43
N PRO A 29 7.41 -15.12 3.19
CA PRO A 29 7.83 -16.15 4.14
C PRO A 29 8.73 -17.21 3.50
N ASP A 30 9.93 -17.40 4.05
CA ASP A 30 10.99 -18.28 3.50
C ASP A 30 10.60 -19.77 3.41
N SER A 31 9.50 -20.17 4.05
CA SER A 31 9.03 -21.55 4.07
C SER A 31 8.35 -22.02 2.78
N VAL A 32 8.18 -21.13 1.80
CA VAL A 32 7.51 -21.40 0.53
C VAL A 32 8.38 -20.89 -0.63
N ASN A 33 8.48 -21.66 -1.70
CA ASN A 33 9.12 -21.20 -2.94
C ASN A 33 8.15 -20.31 -3.72
N TRP A 34 8.33 -19.00 -3.62
CA TRP A 34 7.48 -18.02 -4.29
C TRP A 34 7.88 -17.80 -5.76
N GLU A 35 6.89 -17.64 -6.63
CA GLU A 35 7.06 -17.15 -8.00
C GLU A 35 6.44 -15.76 -8.08
N LEU A 36 7.22 -14.75 -8.44
CA LEU A 36 6.72 -13.39 -8.61
C LEU A 36 5.77 -13.33 -9.81
N LYS A 37 4.50 -12.99 -9.55
CA LYS A 37 3.48 -12.85 -10.60
C LYS A 37 3.26 -11.40 -11.04
N TRP A 38 3.44 -10.47 -10.11
CA TRP A 38 3.22 -9.04 -10.33
C TRP A 38 3.97 -8.24 -9.26
N ASN A 39 4.48 -7.07 -9.64
CA ASN A 39 4.98 -6.06 -8.73
C ASN A 39 4.84 -4.66 -9.34
N GLU A 40 4.91 -3.65 -8.48
CA GLU A 40 5.01 -2.24 -8.85
C GLU A 40 5.94 -1.55 -7.85
N GLU A 41 7.07 -1.02 -8.35
CA GLU A 41 8.10 -0.37 -7.53
C GLU A 41 8.00 1.16 -7.57
N PHE A 42 7.12 1.71 -8.43
CA PHE A 42 6.90 3.15 -8.63
C PHE A 42 8.18 3.91 -9.05
N ASP A 43 9.02 3.25 -9.85
CA ASP A 43 10.28 3.81 -10.40
C ASP A 43 10.05 4.85 -11.52
N GLY A 44 8.84 4.91 -12.07
CA GLY A 44 8.44 5.89 -13.08
C GLY A 44 8.19 7.29 -12.52
N GLU A 45 7.52 8.11 -13.33
CA GLU A 45 7.08 9.48 -12.97
C GLU A 45 5.56 9.60 -12.90
N VAL A 46 4.83 8.55 -13.27
CA VAL A 46 3.37 8.50 -13.29
C VAL A 46 2.89 7.16 -12.81
N LEU A 47 1.68 7.12 -12.27
CA LEU A 47 1.00 5.89 -11.90
C LEU A 47 0.65 5.12 -13.18
N ASP A 48 1.07 3.86 -13.28
CA ASP A 48 0.86 3.05 -14.49
C ASP A 48 -0.63 2.69 -14.66
N PRO A 49 -1.31 3.21 -15.71
CA PRO A 49 -2.72 2.91 -15.94
C PRO A 49 -2.97 1.47 -16.39
N ALA A 50 -1.93 0.70 -16.74
CA ALA A 50 -2.06 -0.73 -17.00
C ALA A 50 -2.41 -1.50 -15.71
N TRP A 51 -2.01 -0.98 -14.54
CA TRP A 51 -2.20 -1.63 -13.25
C TRP A 51 -3.17 -0.90 -12.34
N TRP A 52 -3.29 0.43 -12.47
CA TRP A 52 -3.97 1.24 -11.48
C TRP A 52 -5.03 2.16 -12.06
N THR A 53 -6.09 2.36 -11.27
CA THR A 53 -7.11 3.38 -11.50
C THR A 53 -7.27 4.22 -10.24
N ILE A 54 -7.47 5.53 -10.41
CA ILE A 54 -7.65 6.48 -9.32
C ILE A 54 -9.15 6.65 -9.02
N GLY A 55 -9.47 6.76 -7.74
CA GLY A 55 -10.79 7.08 -7.22
C GLY A 55 -11.63 5.86 -6.89
N GLN A 56 -12.64 6.09 -6.06
CA GLN A 56 -13.61 5.08 -5.65
C GLN A 56 -14.77 4.99 -6.64
N GLU A 57 -15.52 3.88 -6.60
CA GLU A 57 -16.78 3.74 -7.34
C GLU A 57 -18.02 3.85 -6.44
N TRP A 58 -17.85 3.86 -5.12
CA TRP A 58 -18.92 3.95 -4.13
C TRP A 58 -18.82 5.26 -3.35
N THR A 59 -19.88 5.63 -2.65
CA THR A 59 -19.88 6.85 -1.83
C THR A 59 -19.48 6.51 -0.39
N GLN A 60 -18.41 7.13 0.12
CA GLN A 60 -18.11 7.15 1.55
C GLN A 60 -18.75 8.37 2.22
N ASN A 61 -19.09 8.27 3.51
CA ASN A 61 -19.84 9.32 4.20
C ASN A 61 -19.00 10.57 4.53
N ASP A 62 -17.68 10.43 4.75
CA ASP A 62 -16.89 11.50 5.38
C ASP A 62 -15.82 12.12 4.47
N CYS A 63 -15.44 11.47 3.37
CA CYS A 63 -14.41 11.94 2.44
C CYS A 63 -14.83 11.74 0.97
N ASN A 64 -14.39 12.64 0.09
CA ASN A 64 -14.50 12.47 -1.36
C ASN A 64 -13.21 11.85 -1.91
N TYR A 65 -13.32 10.85 -2.79
CA TYR A 65 -12.17 10.27 -3.52
C TYR A 65 -12.40 10.46 -5.03
N PRO A 66 -12.02 11.62 -5.59
CA PRO A 66 -12.19 11.93 -6.99
C PRO A 66 -11.52 10.88 -7.90
N SER A 67 -12.08 10.67 -9.08
CA SER A 67 -11.45 9.89 -10.16
C SER A 67 -10.38 10.71 -10.90
N ALA A 68 -9.58 11.47 -10.15
CA ALA A 68 -8.52 12.35 -10.66
C ALA A 68 -7.33 12.32 -9.70
N ASP A 69 -6.14 12.47 -10.25
CA ASP A 69 -4.88 12.56 -9.50
C ASP A 69 -4.73 13.87 -8.71
N SER A 70 -5.64 14.82 -8.89
CA SER A 70 -5.60 16.14 -8.29
C SER A 70 -6.98 16.75 -8.13
N ILE A 71 -7.11 17.68 -7.18
CA ILE A 71 -8.32 18.47 -6.93
C ILE A 71 -7.91 19.91 -6.64
N ASN A 72 -8.53 20.89 -7.29
CA ASN A 72 -8.24 22.33 -7.09
C ASN A 72 -6.74 22.67 -7.17
N GLY A 73 -5.98 21.98 -8.04
CA GLY A 73 -4.53 22.15 -8.16
C GLY A 73 -3.69 21.52 -7.05
N LYS A 74 -4.29 20.74 -6.13
CA LYS A 74 -3.58 19.94 -5.14
C LYS A 74 -3.50 18.47 -5.58
N PRO A 75 -2.32 17.84 -5.51
CA PRO A 75 -2.17 16.43 -5.88
C PRO A 75 -2.81 15.51 -4.83
N LEU A 76 -3.48 14.47 -5.29
CA LEU A 76 -4.03 13.36 -4.50
C LEU A 76 -3.18 12.10 -4.66
N ALA A 77 -2.68 11.83 -5.87
CA ALA A 77 -1.75 10.76 -6.15
C ALA A 77 -0.53 11.30 -6.92
N ASP A 78 0.67 10.94 -6.49
CA ASP A 78 1.93 11.34 -7.13
C ASP A 78 2.95 10.20 -7.10
N VAL A 79 3.57 9.91 -8.24
CA VAL A 79 4.66 8.95 -8.35
C VAL A 79 5.95 9.72 -8.58
N SER A 80 6.84 9.69 -7.58
CA SER A 80 8.14 10.34 -7.69
C SER A 80 9.13 9.77 -6.69
N GLY A 81 10.41 9.71 -7.08
CA GLY A 81 11.49 9.25 -6.21
C GLY A 81 11.34 7.79 -5.74
N GLY A 82 10.86 6.90 -6.62
CA GLY A 82 10.66 5.47 -6.32
C GLY A 82 9.53 5.20 -5.32
N THR A 83 8.52 6.08 -5.25
CA THR A 83 7.38 5.93 -4.34
C THR A 83 6.10 6.52 -4.92
N LEU A 84 5.00 5.82 -4.69
CA LEU A 84 3.66 6.41 -4.73
C LEU A 84 3.39 7.20 -3.44
N LYS A 85 2.80 8.38 -3.59
CA LYS A 85 2.29 9.22 -2.50
C LYS A 85 0.80 9.39 -2.68
N LEU A 86 0.05 9.03 -1.64
CA LEU A 86 -1.38 9.28 -1.53
C LEU A 86 -1.61 10.38 -0.50
N MET A 87 -2.39 11.38 -0.87
CA MET A 87 -2.56 12.63 -0.13
C MET A 87 -4.03 12.91 0.16
N GLY A 88 -4.28 13.57 1.29
CA GLY A 88 -5.59 14.07 1.68
C GLY A 88 -5.53 15.55 2.04
N TRP A 89 -6.63 16.26 1.81
CA TRP A 89 -6.73 17.71 1.96
C TRP A 89 -8.05 18.10 2.61
N ASP A 90 -8.01 19.18 3.40
CA ASP A 90 -9.18 19.97 3.80
C ASP A 90 -9.64 20.84 2.62
N GLU A 91 -10.11 20.17 1.57
CA GLU A 91 -10.60 20.77 0.34
C GLU A 91 -11.99 20.22 0.05
N PRO A 92 -13.05 21.04 0.20
CA PRO A 92 -14.40 20.59 -0.05
C PRO A 92 -14.64 20.21 -1.52
N SER A 93 -15.18 19.02 -1.75
CA SER A 93 -15.48 18.50 -3.08
C SER A 93 -16.56 17.42 -3.00
N GLY A 94 -17.42 17.31 -4.01
CA GLY A 94 -18.47 16.28 -4.04
C GLY A 94 -19.44 16.33 -2.85
N GLY A 95 -19.63 17.49 -2.23
CA GLY A 95 -20.46 17.65 -1.03
C GLY A 95 -19.83 17.13 0.27
N LYS A 96 -18.53 16.84 0.27
CA LYS A 96 -17.73 16.44 1.44
C LYS A 96 -16.78 17.56 1.84
N SER A 97 -16.42 17.61 3.12
CA SER A 97 -15.47 18.60 3.65
C SER A 97 -14.03 18.29 3.27
N TYR A 98 -13.68 17.01 3.16
CA TYR A 98 -12.33 16.55 2.89
C TYR A 98 -12.25 15.80 1.57
N THR A 99 -11.07 15.85 0.96
CA THR A 99 -10.73 15.04 -0.20
C THR A 99 -9.55 14.12 0.14
N GLY A 100 -9.61 12.87 -0.30
CA GLY A 100 -8.57 11.86 -0.10
C GLY A 100 -8.25 11.14 -1.41
N ALA A 101 -7.21 10.31 -1.36
CA ALA A 101 -6.78 9.52 -2.50
C ALA A 101 -7.08 8.03 -2.27
N LEU A 102 -7.59 7.38 -3.31
CA LEU A 102 -7.76 5.95 -3.38
C LEU A 102 -7.26 5.51 -4.75
N ILE A 103 -6.48 4.43 -4.78
CA ILE A 103 -6.11 3.74 -6.00
C ILE A 103 -6.50 2.28 -5.89
N LYS A 104 -6.71 1.63 -7.03
CA LYS A 104 -7.15 0.23 -7.09
C LYS A 104 -6.66 -0.43 -8.37
N THR A 105 -6.49 -1.76 -8.32
CA THR A 105 -6.11 -2.58 -9.47
C THR A 105 -7.30 -2.96 -10.36
N ARG A 106 -8.23 -2.02 -10.52
CA ARG A 106 -9.49 -2.26 -11.22
C ARG A 106 -10.00 -1.00 -11.89
N GLN A 107 -10.39 -1.13 -13.15
CA GLN A 107 -11.05 -0.04 -13.85
C GLN A 107 -12.53 0.04 -13.49
N SER A 108 -13.03 1.27 -13.27
CA SER A 108 -14.42 1.48 -12.88
C SER A 108 -15.42 0.93 -13.89
N GLY A 109 -16.42 0.19 -13.39
CA GLY A 109 -17.46 -0.43 -14.22
C GLY A 109 -16.95 -1.43 -15.27
N SER A 110 -15.71 -1.92 -15.14
CA SER A 110 -15.06 -2.77 -16.14
C SER A 110 -14.61 -4.10 -15.52
N ASN A 111 -14.71 -5.16 -16.32
CA ASN A 111 -14.21 -6.51 -16.03
C ASN A 111 -13.39 -6.99 -17.26
N PRO A 112 -12.31 -7.79 -17.07
CA PRO A 112 -11.74 -8.20 -15.78
C PRO A 112 -11.06 -7.04 -15.02
N ALA A 113 -10.75 -7.25 -13.74
CA ALA A 113 -9.85 -6.36 -12.99
C ALA A 113 -8.46 -6.31 -13.66
N LEU A 114 -7.72 -5.20 -13.47
CA LEU A 114 -6.37 -5.02 -14.03
C LEU A 114 -5.39 -6.02 -13.40
N PHE A 115 -5.56 -6.27 -12.10
CA PHE A 115 -4.87 -7.34 -11.39
C PHE A 115 -5.80 -7.95 -10.34
N ASN A 116 -5.79 -9.28 -10.29
CA ASN A 116 -6.39 -10.10 -9.24
C ASN A 116 -5.55 -11.37 -9.06
N PHE A 117 -5.68 -12.00 -7.90
CA PHE A 117 -5.02 -13.27 -7.62
C PHE A 117 -5.91 -14.14 -6.73
N HIS A 118 -5.65 -15.44 -6.73
CA HIS A 118 -6.32 -16.40 -5.86
C HIS A 118 -5.28 -17.27 -5.18
N TYR A 119 -5.21 -17.14 -3.86
CA TYR A 119 -4.16 -17.68 -3.01
C TYR A 119 -2.75 -17.17 -3.35
N GLY A 120 -1.89 -17.17 -2.34
CA GLY A 120 -0.52 -16.70 -2.43
C GLY A 120 -0.23 -15.56 -1.47
N TYR A 121 0.79 -14.78 -1.77
CA TYR A 121 1.30 -13.73 -0.89
C TYR A 121 1.26 -12.37 -1.57
N LEU A 122 0.80 -11.37 -0.83
CA LEU A 122 0.84 -9.95 -1.23
C LEU A 122 1.50 -9.16 -0.11
N GLU A 123 2.37 -8.22 -0.48
CA GLU A 123 2.95 -7.26 0.45
C GLU A 123 3.01 -5.86 -0.14
N ALA A 124 3.09 -4.85 0.74
CA ALA A 124 3.37 -3.49 0.40
C ALA A 124 4.31 -2.87 1.44
N ARG A 125 5.29 -2.11 0.98
CA ARG A 125 6.17 -1.32 1.85
C ARG A 125 5.62 0.09 2.00
N VAL A 126 5.15 0.42 3.20
CA VAL A 126 4.33 1.62 3.44
C VAL A 126 4.83 2.39 4.66
N LYS A 127 4.68 3.71 4.61
CA LYS A 127 4.77 4.59 5.78
C LYS A 127 3.64 5.62 5.77
N ARG A 128 3.17 5.98 6.95
CA ARG A 128 2.24 7.08 7.21
C ARG A 128 3.01 8.35 7.54
N THR A 129 2.90 9.36 6.69
CA THR A 129 3.44 10.70 6.98
C THR A 129 2.40 11.66 7.56
N ALA A 130 1.11 11.35 7.41
CA ALA A 130 0.02 12.16 7.94
C ALA A 130 -0.01 12.13 9.48
N VAL A 131 -0.20 13.30 10.10
CA VAL A 131 -0.28 13.47 11.55
C VAL A 131 -1.63 14.08 11.93
N GLY A 132 -2.15 13.70 13.09
CA GLY A 132 -3.41 14.19 13.62
C GLY A 132 -4.58 13.23 13.42
N GLU A 133 -5.70 13.61 14.02
CA GLU A 133 -6.98 12.91 13.92
C GLU A 133 -7.58 13.10 12.50
N GLY A 134 -8.32 12.10 12.02
CA GLY A 134 -9.08 12.16 10.77
C GLY A 134 -8.54 11.28 9.63
N PHE A 135 -7.30 10.83 9.70
CA PHE A 135 -6.70 10.00 8.65
C PHE A 135 -6.89 8.50 8.90
N HIS A 136 -7.77 7.89 8.10
CA HIS A 136 -7.88 6.44 7.97
C HIS A 136 -7.02 5.99 6.79
N ILE A 137 -5.95 5.24 7.06
CA ILE A 137 -5.03 4.74 6.03
C ILE A 137 -5.14 3.22 6.02
N ASN A 138 -5.31 2.64 4.83
CA ASN A 138 -5.51 1.22 4.67
C ASN A 138 -4.83 0.69 3.39
N CYS A 139 -4.23 -0.50 3.49
CA CYS A 139 -3.92 -1.38 2.37
C CYS A 139 -4.74 -2.67 2.52
N TYR A 140 -5.63 -2.91 1.57
CA TYR A 140 -6.62 -3.98 1.64
C TYR A 140 -6.87 -4.62 0.28
N THR A 141 -7.46 -5.81 0.32
CA THR A 141 -7.98 -6.53 -0.86
C THR A 141 -9.44 -6.86 -0.64
N TYR A 142 -10.24 -6.90 -1.70
CA TYR A 142 -11.63 -7.33 -1.64
C TYR A 142 -11.88 -8.45 -2.65
N ALA A 143 -12.84 -9.32 -2.33
CA ALA A 143 -13.26 -10.35 -3.25
C ALA A 143 -13.91 -9.72 -4.50
N TYR A 144 -13.56 -10.31 -5.63
CA TYR A 144 -13.96 -9.86 -6.95
C TYR A 144 -14.80 -10.93 -7.63
N ASN A 145 -15.99 -10.55 -8.08
CA ASN A 145 -16.85 -11.38 -8.92
C ASN A 145 -16.86 -10.84 -10.36
N GLU A 146 -16.19 -11.55 -11.26
CA GLU A 146 -16.08 -11.22 -12.68
C GLU A 146 -17.43 -11.16 -13.44
N ASN A 147 -18.48 -11.75 -12.87
CA ASN A 147 -19.81 -11.82 -13.50
C ASN A 147 -20.79 -10.76 -12.97
N SER A 148 -20.38 -9.90 -12.04
CA SER A 148 -21.25 -8.87 -11.45
C SER A 148 -20.74 -7.46 -11.74
N LEU A 149 -21.61 -6.61 -12.28
CA LEU A 149 -21.40 -5.17 -12.50
C LEU A 149 -22.38 -4.31 -11.68
N SER A 150 -23.19 -4.90 -10.79
CA SER A 150 -24.36 -4.23 -10.19
C SER A 150 -23.97 -3.19 -9.14
N SER A 151 -24.75 -2.10 -9.03
CA SER A 151 -24.39 -0.94 -8.20
C SER A 151 -24.71 -1.06 -6.70
N SER A 152 -25.27 -2.19 -6.24
CA SER A 152 -25.30 -2.59 -4.82
C SER A 152 -24.08 -3.43 -4.44
N SER A 153 -23.25 -3.72 -5.44
CA SER A 153 -22.03 -4.53 -5.45
C SER A 153 -21.06 -3.84 -6.40
N ILE A 154 -20.90 -2.50 -6.24
CA ILE A 154 -20.43 -1.62 -7.33
C ILE A 154 -19.12 -2.16 -7.89
N GLY A 155 -19.20 -2.73 -9.10
CA GLY A 155 -18.05 -3.25 -9.80
C GLY A 155 -17.56 -4.65 -9.40
N GLY A 156 -18.48 -5.55 -9.02
CA GLY A 156 -18.10 -6.91 -8.65
C GLY A 156 -17.47 -7.01 -7.25
N HIS A 157 -17.47 -5.90 -6.50
CA HIS A 157 -17.17 -5.88 -5.08
C HIS A 157 -18.24 -6.66 -4.33
N THR A 158 -17.83 -7.72 -3.62
CA THR A 158 -18.69 -8.44 -2.68
C THR A 158 -18.22 -8.17 -1.26
N TRP A 159 -18.24 -6.90 -0.83
CA TRP A 159 -18.19 -6.63 0.61
C TRP A 159 -19.27 -7.50 1.27
N PRO A 160 -18.96 -8.21 2.35
CA PRO A 160 -17.83 -8.02 3.27
C PRO A 160 -16.57 -8.84 3.02
N SER A 161 -16.38 -9.56 1.92
CA SER A 161 -15.14 -10.35 1.75
C SER A 161 -13.95 -9.43 1.49
N GLU A 162 -13.14 -9.18 2.51
CA GLU A 162 -12.05 -8.21 2.53
C GLU A 162 -10.91 -8.66 3.46
N ILE A 163 -9.66 -8.42 3.05
CA ILE A 163 -8.45 -8.67 3.85
C ILE A 163 -7.69 -7.34 3.97
N ASP A 164 -7.65 -6.78 5.18
CA ASP A 164 -6.92 -5.57 5.53
C ASP A 164 -5.58 -5.95 6.17
N PHE A 165 -4.48 -5.70 5.46
CA PHE A 165 -3.15 -6.12 5.92
C PHE A 165 -2.28 -4.98 6.44
N ALA A 166 -2.72 -3.73 6.29
CA ALA A 166 -2.14 -2.58 6.96
C ALA A 166 -3.19 -1.48 7.15
N GLU A 167 -3.82 -1.40 8.32
CA GLU A 167 -4.86 -0.41 8.61
C GLU A 167 -4.57 0.38 9.91
N THR A 168 -4.87 1.69 9.91
CA THR A 168 -4.93 2.53 11.12
C THR A 168 -6.20 3.34 11.05
N LEU A 169 -6.92 3.37 12.17
CA LEU A 169 -8.12 4.19 12.26
C LEU A 169 -7.73 5.66 12.46
N SER A 170 -8.72 6.53 12.27
CA SER A 170 -8.59 7.98 12.24
C SER A 170 -8.12 8.66 13.54
N ARG A 171 -7.55 7.93 14.51
CA ARG A 171 -7.06 8.47 15.79
C ARG A 171 -5.54 8.51 15.83
N GLU A 172 -4.98 9.65 16.25
CA GLU A 172 -3.52 9.80 16.36
C GLU A 172 -2.94 8.85 17.42
N SER A 173 -3.71 8.52 18.46
CA SER A 173 -3.32 7.51 19.45
C SER A 173 -3.14 6.10 18.88
N TYR A 174 -3.64 5.83 17.66
CA TYR A 174 -3.45 4.56 16.94
C TYR A 174 -2.37 4.64 15.86
N ARG A 175 -1.60 5.73 15.81
CA ARG A 175 -0.48 5.85 14.87
C ARG A 175 0.61 4.80 15.07
N THR A 176 0.73 4.26 16.28
CA THR A 176 1.67 3.18 16.61
C THR A 176 0.98 1.80 16.70
N ARG A 177 -0.20 1.67 16.10
CA ARG A 177 -1.01 0.46 16.12
C ARG A 177 -1.45 0.13 14.71
N ILE A 178 -1.27 -1.11 14.30
CA ILE A 178 -1.71 -1.62 13.01
C ILE A 178 -2.81 -2.63 13.24
N LEU A 179 -3.93 -2.43 12.58
CA LEU A 179 -5.01 -3.38 12.51
C LEU A 179 -4.79 -4.29 11.30
N ASN A 180 -4.84 -5.59 11.55
CA ASN A 180 -5.09 -6.60 10.52
C ASN A 180 -6.52 -7.10 10.71
N ALA A 181 -7.30 -7.11 9.63
CA ALA A 181 -8.68 -7.54 9.68
C ALA A 181 -9.02 -8.47 8.52
N LEU A 182 -9.87 -9.43 8.83
CA LEU A 182 -10.57 -10.25 7.84
C LEU A 182 -12.06 -9.99 8.01
N HIS A 183 -12.70 -9.48 6.97
CA HIS A 183 -14.15 -9.33 6.92
C HIS A 183 -14.76 -10.49 6.11
N ILE A 184 -15.85 -11.06 6.63
CA ILE A 184 -16.47 -12.28 6.09
C ILE A 184 -17.97 -12.11 5.97
N ASP A 185 -18.53 -12.60 4.86
CA ASP A 185 -19.97 -12.62 4.62
C ASP A 185 -20.61 -13.81 5.33
N LYS A 186 -21.65 -13.53 6.12
CA LYS A 186 -22.47 -14.57 6.78
C LYS A 186 -23.90 -14.63 6.22
N GLY A 187 -24.16 -14.03 5.06
CA GLY A 187 -25.44 -13.98 4.36
C GLY A 187 -26.50 -13.07 4.99
N THR A 188 -26.35 -12.71 6.27
CA THR A 188 -27.26 -11.82 7.03
C THR A 188 -26.56 -10.56 7.52
N GLY A 189 -25.32 -10.34 7.10
CA GLY A 189 -24.45 -9.25 7.53
C GLY A 189 -22.99 -9.68 7.41
N HIS A 190 -22.12 -9.10 8.24
CA HIS A 190 -20.71 -9.46 8.27
C HIS A 190 -20.25 -9.89 9.66
N ILE A 191 -19.08 -10.51 9.69
CA ILE A 191 -18.23 -10.67 10.87
C ILE A 191 -16.83 -10.20 10.52
N SER A 192 -16.11 -9.67 11.51
CA SER A 192 -14.70 -9.31 11.40
C SER A 192 -13.89 -10.16 12.37
N ASP A 193 -12.75 -10.66 11.93
CA ASP A 193 -11.68 -11.17 12.79
C ASP A 193 -10.52 -10.18 12.76
N GLU A 194 -10.17 -9.61 13.91
CA GLU A 194 -9.34 -8.42 14.03
C GLU A 194 -8.15 -8.68 14.98
N HIS A 195 -6.96 -8.27 14.55
CA HIS A 195 -5.76 -8.31 15.37
C HIS A 195 -5.05 -6.96 15.40
N TRP A 196 -4.73 -6.48 16.61
CA TRP A 196 -3.98 -5.24 16.81
C TRP A 196 -2.51 -5.51 17.10
N ASN A 197 -1.64 -5.00 16.24
CA ASN A 197 -0.20 -5.01 16.43
C ASN A 197 0.24 -3.68 17.04
N ASP A 198 0.74 -3.71 18.27
CA ASP A 198 1.20 -2.53 19.00
C ASP A 198 2.71 -2.30 18.83
N GLY A 199 3.14 -1.05 18.98
CA GLY A 199 4.56 -0.68 19.02
C GLY A 199 5.22 -0.59 17.64
N ILE A 200 4.44 -0.59 16.56
CA ILE A 200 4.91 -0.39 15.19
C ILE A 200 4.84 1.11 14.89
N ASP A 201 5.99 1.78 14.73
CA ASP A 201 6.02 3.20 14.35
C ASP A 201 5.76 3.35 12.85
N TRP A 202 4.49 3.52 12.48
CA TRP A 202 4.11 3.64 11.07
C TRP A 202 4.64 4.91 10.38
N SER A 203 5.29 5.83 11.10
CA SER A 203 6.03 6.93 10.47
C SER A 203 7.29 6.47 9.73
N GLN A 204 7.78 5.27 10.07
CA GLN A 204 8.86 4.59 9.38
C GLN A 204 8.33 3.67 8.30
N TRP A 205 9.22 3.29 7.38
CA TRP A 205 8.91 2.27 6.39
C TRP A 205 8.86 0.89 7.05
N HIS A 206 7.76 0.20 6.83
CA HIS A 206 7.55 -1.19 7.22
C HIS A 206 7.00 -1.97 6.02
N THR A 207 7.29 -3.26 5.96
CA THR A 207 6.69 -4.16 4.98
C THR A 207 5.51 -4.86 5.64
N TYR A 208 4.32 -4.65 5.09
CA TYR A 208 3.09 -5.31 5.53
C TYR A 208 2.66 -6.30 4.47
N GLY A 209 2.35 -7.52 4.85
CA GLY A 209 1.89 -8.51 3.89
C GLY A 209 0.99 -9.55 4.50
N PHE A 210 0.44 -10.40 3.65
CA PHE A 210 -0.34 -11.55 4.06
C PHE A 210 -0.18 -12.73 3.11
N HIS A 211 -0.29 -13.93 3.65
CA HIS A 211 -0.38 -15.18 2.90
C HIS A 211 -1.81 -15.71 2.97
N TRP A 212 -2.54 -15.64 1.86
CA TRP A 212 -3.84 -16.27 1.71
C TRP A 212 -3.67 -17.72 1.24
N LYS A 213 -3.96 -18.66 2.14
CA LYS A 213 -3.69 -20.09 1.94
C LYS A 213 -4.89 -20.81 1.33
N GLU A 214 -4.59 -21.86 0.56
CA GLU A 214 -5.60 -22.80 0.05
C GLU A 214 -6.43 -23.46 1.16
N SER A 215 -5.86 -23.60 2.37
CA SER A 215 -6.54 -24.13 3.54
C SER A 215 -7.65 -23.23 4.10
N GLY A 216 -7.79 -22.00 3.59
CA GLY A 216 -8.78 -21.02 4.05
C GLY A 216 -8.28 -20.12 5.19
N TYR A 217 -7.01 -20.24 5.58
CA TYR A 217 -6.38 -19.38 6.58
C TYR A 217 -5.62 -18.21 5.94
N VAL A 218 -5.51 -17.11 6.67
CA VAL A 218 -4.68 -15.96 6.31
C VAL A 218 -3.65 -15.75 7.42
N ASP A 219 -2.37 -15.71 7.04
CA ASP A 219 -1.29 -15.30 7.93
C ASP A 219 -0.91 -13.85 7.59
N PHE A 220 -0.85 -12.96 8.58
CA PHE A 220 -0.39 -11.58 8.39
C PHE A 220 1.08 -11.46 8.78
N TYR A 221 1.81 -10.55 8.13
CA TYR A 221 3.23 -10.32 8.40
C TYR A 221 3.55 -8.84 8.48
N ILE A 222 4.36 -8.47 9.47
CA ILE A 222 4.98 -7.14 9.58
C ILE A 222 6.50 -7.32 9.67
N ASP A 223 7.21 -6.73 8.70
CA ASP A 223 8.65 -6.88 8.53
C ASP A 223 9.10 -8.35 8.54
N GLY A 224 8.34 -9.21 7.86
CA GLY A 224 8.60 -10.65 7.70
C GLY A 224 8.30 -11.49 8.93
N LYS A 225 7.75 -10.90 9.99
CA LYS A 225 7.34 -11.60 11.20
C LYS A 225 5.84 -11.85 11.17
N LEU A 226 5.45 -13.11 11.39
CA LEU A 226 4.08 -13.53 11.62
C LEU A 226 3.50 -12.89 12.88
#